data_AF-T0Y0C2-F1
#
_entry.id   AF-T0Y0C2-F1
#
_cell.length_a   1.000
_cell.length_b   1.000
_cell.length_c   1.000
_cell.angle_alpha   90.00
_cell.angle_beta   90.00
_cell.angle_gamma   90.00
#
_symmetry.space_group_name_H-M   'P 1'
#
loop_
_entity.id
_entity.type
_entity.pdbx_description
1 polymer ?
#
loop_
_entity_poly.entity_id
_entity_poly.type
_entity_poly.pdbx_seq_one_letter_code
_entity_poly.pdbx_strand_id
1 'polypeptide(L)'
;MLTKATTGRAKRPAKPITLVGVDVYIITENGIPQFDDYGAFKIEFVSNRGTKVWPGYVSEDLMLVNWYRCRFMATKAVTDADVDTFLTALSKKWKWSAAQKLWNYGDEAGFSKAY
;
A
#
# COMPACT_ATOMS: atom_id res chain seq x y z
N MET A 1 32.87 -1.41 41.82
CA MET A 1 31.45 -1.73 41.56
C MET A 1 30.92 -0.71 40.56
N LEU A 2 30.50 -1.13 39.36
CA LEU A 2 29.89 -0.24 38.35
C LEU A 2 28.36 -0.32 38.50
N THR A 3 27.72 0.78 38.88
CA THR A 3 26.27 0.92 38.91
C THR A 3 25.73 1.00 37.48
N LYS A 4 24.91 0.02 37.08
CA LYS A 4 24.14 0.08 35.83
C LYS A 4 23.11 1.21 35.94
N ALA A 5 23.18 2.19 35.03
CA ALA A 5 22.11 3.14 34.84
C ALA A 5 20.91 2.42 34.18
N THR A 6 19.77 2.36 34.88
CA THR A 6 18.49 1.92 34.32
C THR A 6 17.79 3.11 33.69
N THR A 7 17.77 3.16 32.36
CA THR A 7 16.94 4.11 31.62
C THR A 7 15.48 3.64 31.63
N GLY A 8 14.78 3.96 32.72
CA GLY A 8 13.33 3.82 32.79
C GLY A 8 12.66 4.88 31.91
N ARG A 9 12.47 4.58 30.62
CA ARG A 9 11.61 5.42 29.76
C ARG A 9 10.17 4.97 29.99
N ALA A 10 9.29 5.89 30.37
CA ALA A 10 7.85 5.63 30.40
C ALA A 10 7.42 5.12 29.01
N LYS A 11 7.03 3.84 28.93
CA LYS A 11 6.57 3.23 27.69
C LYS A 11 5.16 3.74 27.46
N ARG A 12 5.00 4.69 26.52
CA ARG A 12 3.66 5.08 26.06
C ARG A 12 2.89 3.80 25.68
N PRO A 13 1.58 3.70 25.97
CA PRO A 13 0.79 2.57 25.52
C PRO A 13 1.01 2.36 24.02
N ALA A 14 1.39 1.15 23.63
CA ALA A 14 1.57 0.84 22.22
C ALA A 14 0.21 1.01 21.54
N LYS A 15 0.13 1.87 20.51
CA LYS A 15 -1.08 1.98 19.70
C LYS A 15 -1.30 0.64 18.98
N PRO A 16 -2.54 0.15 18.84
CA PRO A 16 -2.84 -1.03 18.02
C PRO A 16 -2.27 -0.85 16.61
N ILE A 17 -1.69 -1.91 16.05
CA ILE A 17 -1.21 -1.93 14.67
C ILE A 17 -2.20 -2.74 13.85
N THR A 18 -2.79 -2.14 12.82
CA THR A 18 -3.84 -2.77 12.02
C THR A 18 -3.46 -2.75 10.55
N LEU A 19 -3.54 -3.91 9.89
CA LEU A 19 -3.38 -4.04 8.44
C LEU A 19 -4.60 -3.45 7.74
N VAL A 20 -4.40 -2.48 6.87
CA VAL A 20 -5.49 -1.74 6.20
C VAL A 20 -5.39 -1.73 4.68
N GLY A 21 -4.33 -2.29 4.11
CA GLY A 21 -4.17 -2.32 2.65
C GLY A 21 -2.79 -2.80 2.20
N VAL A 22 -2.55 -2.67 0.90
CA VAL A 22 -1.29 -2.99 0.25
C VAL A 22 -1.08 -2.07 -0.96
N ASP A 23 0.12 -1.51 -1.05
CA ASP A 23 0.62 -0.90 -2.29
C ASP A 23 1.31 -1.99 -3.11
N VAL A 24 0.93 -2.15 -4.38
CA VAL A 24 1.62 -3.05 -5.32
C VAL A 24 2.20 -2.26 -6.48
N TYR A 25 3.45 -2.57 -6.82
CA TYR A 25 4.18 -1.93 -7.90
C TYR A 25 4.05 -2.75 -9.18
N ILE A 26 3.14 -2.34 -10.06
CA ILE A 26 2.78 -3.01 -11.30
C ILE A 26 3.66 -2.51 -12.45
N ILE A 27 4.10 -3.45 -13.28
CA ILE A 27 4.88 -3.19 -14.48
C ILE A 27 4.02 -3.48 -15.71
N THR A 28 3.74 -2.48 -16.53
CA THR A 28 2.96 -2.64 -17.76
C THR A 28 3.23 -1.54 -18.78
N GLU A 29 3.27 -1.92 -20.05
CA GLU A 29 3.35 -1.00 -21.20
C GLU A 29 1.96 -0.57 -21.71
N ASN A 30 0.88 -1.14 -21.16
CA ASN A 30 -0.49 -0.95 -21.66
C ASN A 30 -1.19 0.28 -21.06
N GLY A 31 -0.43 1.29 -20.66
CA GLY A 31 -0.95 2.49 -20.00
C GLY A 31 -1.28 2.29 -18.51
N ILE A 32 -2.15 3.16 -17.98
CA ILE A 32 -2.54 3.13 -16.56
C ILE A 32 -3.34 1.85 -16.27
N PRO A 33 -2.88 0.99 -15.34
CA PRO A 33 -3.55 -0.27 -15.08
C PRO A 33 -4.93 -0.07 -14.45
N GLN A 34 -5.87 -0.92 -14.84
CA GLN A 34 -7.24 -0.95 -14.33
C GLN A 34 -7.51 -2.27 -13.61
N PHE A 35 -8.23 -2.19 -12.50
CA PHE A 35 -8.46 -3.31 -11.60
C PHE A 35 -9.93 -3.46 -11.27
N ASP A 36 -10.37 -4.70 -11.23
CA ASP A 36 -11.61 -5.09 -10.55
C ASP A 36 -11.35 -5.22 -9.03
N ASP A 37 -12.41 -5.46 -8.26
CA ASP A 37 -12.29 -5.75 -6.83
C ASP A 37 -11.65 -7.14 -6.62
N TYR A 38 -10.67 -7.24 -5.72
CA TYR A 38 -9.98 -8.48 -5.38
C TYR A 38 -10.36 -8.95 -3.97
N GLY A 39 -11.56 -9.53 -3.85
CA GLY A 39 -12.07 -10.05 -2.59
C GLY A 39 -12.16 -8.96 -1.51
N ALA A 40 -11.27 -9.01 -0.51
CA ALA A 40 -11.24 -8.02 0.56
C ALA A 40 -10.56 -6.70 0.16
N PHE A 41 -9.85 -6.64 -0.98
CA PHE A 41 -9.04 -5.49 -1.37
C PHE A 41 -9.64 -4.78 -2.59
N LYS A 42 -9.75 -3.46 -2.49
CA LYS A 42 -10.27 -2.59 -3.56
C LYS A 42 -9.26 -1.53 -3.93
N ILE A 43 -9.10 -1.27 -5.23
CA ILE A 43 -8.23 -0.19 -5.70
C ILE A 43 -8.75 1.17 -5.22
N GLU A 44 -7.88 1.95 -4.58
CA GLU A 44 -8.17 3.33 -4.16
C GLU A 44 -7.59 4.34 -5.16
N PHE A 45 -6.34 4.14 -5.57
CA PHE A 45 -5.70 4.99 -6.58
C PHE A 45 -4.56 4.27 -7.31
N VAL A 46 -4.19 4.83 -8.46
CA VAL A 46 -2.95 4.51 -9.18
C VAL A 46 -2.11 5.76 -9.29
N SER A 47 -0.79 5.58 -9.23
CA SER A 47 0.17 6.67 -9.30
C SER A 47 1.43 6.27 -10.05
N ASN A 48 2.07 7.27 -10.67
CA ASN A 48 3.28 7.11 -11.45
C ASN A 48 4.32 8.13 -10.95
N ARG A 49 5.52 7.65 -10.58
CA ARG A 49 6.59 8.48 -9.98
C ARG A 49 6.10 9.41 -8.86
N GLY A 50 5.17 8.91 -8.03
CA GLY A 50 4.61 9.65 -6.89
C GLY A 50 3.36 10.47 -7.19
N THR A 51 3.09 10.81 -8.45
CA THR A 51 1.91 11.59 -8.89
C THR A 51 0.70 10.70 -9.07
N LYS A 52 -0.45 11.07 -8.51
CA LYS A 52 -1.71 10.34 -8.74
C LYS A 52 -2.15 10.48 -10.20
N VAL A 53 -2.41 9.34 -10.85
CA VAL A 53 -2.85 9.27 -12.26
C VAL A 53 -4.22 8.61 -12.42
N TRP A 54 -4.76 8.02 -11.34
CA TRP A 54 -6.14 7.57 -11.30
C TRP A 54 -6.62 7.52 -9.84
N PRO A 55 -7.90 7.83 -9.54
CA PRO A 55 -8.90 8.36 -10.47
C PRO A 55 -8.66 9.84 -10.78
N GLY A 56 -9.20 10.31 -11.90
CA GLY A 56 -9.16 11.71 -12.33
C GLY A 56 -8.51 11.92 -13.69
N TYR A 57 -8.35 13.19 -14.04
CA TYR A 57 -7.69 13.61 -15.26
C TYR A 57 -6.16 13.50 -15.12
N VAL A 58 -5.52 13.03 -16.19
CA VAL A 58 -4.07 13.02 -16.34
C VAL A 58 -3.76 13.90 -17.54
N SER A 59 -2.90 14.90 -17.37
CA SER A 59 -2.46 15.73 -18.50
C SER A 59 -1.79 14.85 -19.55
N GLU A 60 -2.11 15.08 -20.82
CA GLU A 60 -1.44 14.42 -21.95
C GLU A 60 0.09 14.70 -21.95
N ASP A 61 0.51 15.83 -21.37
CA ASP A 61 1.92 16.21 -21.22
C ASP A 61 2.65 15.44 -20.09
N LEU A 62 1.93 14.70 -19.23
CA LEU A 62 2.57 13.98 -18.13
C LEU A 62 3.29 12.74 -18.66
N MET A 63 4.62 12.79 -18.65
CA MET A 63 5.46 11.64 -18.99
C MET A 63 5.31 10.53 -17.94
N LEU A 64 4.66 9.44 -18.34
CA LEU A 64 4.47 8.22 -17.54
C LEU A 64 5.59 7.22 -17.82
N VAL A 65 6.04 6.51 -16.79
CA VAL A 65 6.86 5.30 -16.94
C VAL A 65 5.99 4.05 -16.83
N ASN A 66 6.51 2.90 -17.22
CA ASN A 66 5.80 1.62 -17.17
C ASN A 66 5.65 1.02 -15.75
N TRP A 67 5.98 1.78 -14.70
CA TRP A 67 6.01 1.31 -13.31
C TRP A 67 5.06 2.13 -12.43
N TYR A 68 3.98 1.49 -11.99
CA TYR A 68 2.88 2.14 -11.30
C TYR A 68 2.76 1.63 -9.87
N ARG A 69 2.62 2.54 -8.89
CA ARG A 69 2.16 2.18 -7.55
C ARG A 69 0.63 2.19 -7.56
N CYS A 70 0.05 1.03 -7.27
CA CYS A 70 -1.39 0.79 -7.20
C CYS A 70 -1.75 0.51 -5.74
N ARG A 71 -2.56 1.38 -5.13
CA ARG A 71 -2.97 1.24 -3.73
C ARG A 71 -4.28 0.49 -3.63
N PHE A 72 -4.27 -0.62 -2.92
CA PHE A 72 -5.46 -1.38 -2.59
C PHE A 72 -5.76 -1.28 -1.10
N MET A 73 -6.97 -0.84 -0.76
CA MET A 73 -7.44 -0.74 0.62
C MET A 73 -8.31 -1.92 0.98
N ALA A 74 -8.16 -2.40 2.22
CA ALA A 74 -8.99 -3.44 2.77
C ALA A 74 -10.40 -2.90 3.07
N THR A 75 -11.42 -3.64 2.63
CA THR A 75 -12.85 -3.31 2.83
C THR A 75 -13.41 -3.91 4.12
N LYS A 76 -12.64 -4.77 4.79
CA LYS A 76 -12.93 -5.43 6.05
C LYS A 76 -11.63 -5.71 6.79
N ALA A 77 -11.70 -6.23 8.02
CA ALA A 77 -10.52 -6.72 8.71
C ALA A 77 -9.83 -7.83 7.89
N VAL A 78 -8.52 -7.72 7.72
CA VAL A 78 -7.69 -8.63 6.92
C VAL A 78 -6.45 -9.07 7.70
N THR A 79 -5.92 -10.21 7.29
CA THR A 79 -4.72 -10.85 7.82
C THR A 79 -3.62 -10.88 6.76
N ASP A 80 -2.43 -11.32 7.14
CA ASP A 80 -1.34 -11.54 6.19
C ASP A 80 -1.71 -12.60 5.12
N ALA A 81 -2.46 -13.64 5.48
CA ALA A 81 -2.92 -14.67 4.54
C ALA A 81 -3.90 -14.13 3.49
N ASP A 82 -4.69 -13.11 3.83
CA ASP A 82 -5.54 -12.42 2.86
C ASP A 82 -4.69 -11.64 1.84
N VAL A 83 -3.56 -11.06 2.26
CA VAL A 83 -2.61 -10.40 1.35
C VAL A 83 -1.97 -11.42 0.42
N ASP A 84 -1.58 -12.59 0.90
CA ASP A 84 -1.01 -13.65 0.06
C ASP A 84 -2.01 -14.16 -0.97
N THR A 85 -3.28 -14.32 -0.56
CA THR A 85 -4.39 -14.70 -1.46
C THR A 85 -4.61 -13.62 -2.53
N PHE A 86 -4.61 -12.35 -2.12
CA PHE A 86 -4.71 -11.22 -3.03
C PHE A 86 -3.56 -11.19 -4.05
N LEU A 87 -2.31 -11.28 -3.59
CA LEU A 87 -1.13 -11.28 -4.47
C LEU A 87 -1.12 -12.47 -5.42
N THR A 88 -1.56 -13.64 -4.95
CA THR A 88 -1.72 -14.83 -5.80
C THR A 88 -2.74 -14.60 -6.92
N ALA A 89 -3.90 -14.00 -6.59
CA ALA A 89 -4.92 -13.67 -7.59
C ALA A 89 -4.43 -12.60 -8.58
N LEU A 90 -3.80 -11.54 -8.09
CA LEU A 90 -3.24 -10.44 -8.89
C LEU A 90 -2.17 -10.94 -9.86
N SER A 91 -1.29 -11.84 -9.40
CA SER A 91 -0.19 -12.41 -10.19
C SER A 91 -0.64 -13.22 -11.40
N LYS A 92 -1.92 -13.62 -11.47
CA LYS A 92 -2.47 -14.31 -12.65
C LYS A 92 -2.57 -13.41 -13.88
N LYS A 93 -2.62 -12.09 -13.69
CA LYS A 93 -2.81 -11.10 -14.76
C LYS A 93 -1.65 -10.10 -14.85
N TRP A 94 -1.06 -9.73 -13.72
CA TRP A 94 -0.14 -8.60 -13.66
C TRP A 94 1.28 -9.02 -13.31
N LYS A 95 2.24 -8.46 -14.04
CA LYS A 95 3.65 -8.44 -13.63
C LYS A 95 3.85 -7.35 -12.58
N TRP A 96 4.52 -7.68 -11.48
CA TRP A 96 4.78 -6.76 -10.39
C TRP A 96 6.17 -7.01 -9.79
N SER A 97 6.69 -6.02 -9.08
CA SER A 97 8.06 -6.06 -8.53
C SER A 97 8.13 -6.04 -7.02
N ALA A 98 7.17 -5.39 -6.37
CA ALA A 98 7.14 -5.22 -4.93
C ALA A 98 5.70 -5.06 -4.44
N ALA A 99 5.48 -5.46 -3.20
CA ALA A 99 4.26 -5.19 -2.44
C ALA A 99 4.66 -4.62 -1.08
N GLN A 100 3.94 -3.60 -0.61
CA GLN A 100 4.14 -2.97 0.69
C GLN A 100 2.83 -2.92 1.45
N LYS A 101 2.76 -3.62 2.59
CA LYS A 101 1.60 -3.57 3.48
C LYS A 101 1.42 -2.17 4.06
N LEU A 102 0.16 -1.77 4.18
CA LEU A 102 -0.26 -0.49 4.73
C LEU A 102 -0.83 -0.71 6.12
N TRP A 103 -0.31 0.03 7.10
CA TRP A 103 -0.65 -0.14 8.51
C TRP A 103 -1.20 1.16 9.08
N ASN A 104 -2.19 1.04 9.96
CA ASN A 104 -2.54 2.11 10.89
C ASN A 104 -1.91 1.87 12.26
N TYR A 105 -1.57 2.96 12.96
CA TYR A 105 -1.14 2.97 14.35
C TYR A 105 -2.23 3.65 15.19
N GLY A 106 -3.17 2.88 15.73
CA GLY A 106 -4.44 3.38 16.22
C GLY A 106 -5.25 3.96 15.06
N ASP A 107 -5.69 5.20 15.17
CA ASP A 107 -6.46 5.89 14.12
C ASP A 107 -5.59 6.63 13.10
N GLU A 108 -4.25 6.59 13.25
CA GLU A 108 -3.32 7.29 12.38
C GLU A 108 -2.82 6.39 11.26
N ALA A 109 -2.89 6.87 10.02
CA ALA A 109 -2.29 6.20 8.87
C ALA A 109 -0.76 6.20 8.99
N GLY A 110 -0.16 5.00 8.97
CA GLY A 110 1.29 4.79 8.94
C GLY A 110 1.91 4.93 7.55
N PHE A 111 1.21 5.56 6.61
CA PHE A 111 1.58 5.68 5.21
C PHE A 111 1.15 7.04 4.65
N SER A 112 1.88 7.52 3.64
CA SER A 112 1.56 8.79 2.98
C SER A 112 0.50 8.61 1.88
N LYS A 113 -0.16 9.72 1.52
CA LYS A 113 -0.97 9.81 0.30
C LYS A 113 -0.07 10.00 -0.92
N ALA A 114 -0.60 9.70 -2.11
CA ALA A 114 0.02 10.17 -3.34
C ALA A 114 -0.11 11.70 -3.44
N TYR A 115 0.89 12.35 -4.03
CA TYR A 115 0.84 13.78 -4.35
C TYR A 115 0.11 14.02 -5.67
#